data_AF-A0A9Q4DVV6-F1
#
_entry.id   AF-A0A9Q4DVV6-F1
#
_cell.length_a   1.000
_cell.length_b   1.000
_cell.length_c   1.000
_cell.angle_alpha   90.00
_cell.angle_beta   90.00
_cell.angle_gamma   90.00
#
_symmetry.space_group_name_H-M   'P 1'
#
loop_
_entity.id
_entity.type
_entity.pdbx_description
1 polymer ?
#
loop_
_entity_poly.entity_id
_entity_poly.type
_entity_poly.pdbx_seq_one_letter_code
_entity_poly.pdbx_strand_id
1 'polypeptide(L)' 'MKSVHFKRRTLRNPEVTRGPEGEKMYYTVYEVPEIGGNTSYQVDYESSRTRGSLTFITNHVEKDGIRFYLD' A
#
# COMPACT_ATOMS: atom_id res chain seq x y z
N MET A 1 3.81 -8.30 -15.63
CA MET A 1 4.25 -7.63 -14.39
C MET A 1 3.11 -7.70 -13.39
N LYS A 2 3.37 -8.05 -12.12
CA LYS A 2 2.32 -8.24 -11.11
C LYS A 2 1.96 -6.88 -10.49
N SER A 3 0.70 -6.70 -10.10
CA SER A 3 0.24 -5.46 -9.46
C SER A 3 -0.62 -5.73 -8.23
N VAL A 4 -0.56 -4.80 -7.28
CA VAL A 4 -1.37 -4.77 -6.07
C VAL A 4 -1.97 -3.38 -5.93
N HIS A 5 -3.25 -3.31 -5.56
CA HIS A 5 -4.00 -2.06 -5.45
C HIS A 5 -4.48 -1.86 -4.02
N PHE A 6 -4.14 -0.72 -3.44
CA PHE A 6 -4.59 -0.27 -2.13
C PHE A 6 -5.52 0.92 -2.28
N LYS A 7 -6.62 0.96 -1.53
CA LYS A 7 -7.51 2.13 -1.53
C LYS A 7 -7.04 3.15 -0.51
N ARG A 8 -6.77 4.38 -0.95
CA ARG A 8 -6.36 5.50 -0.09
C ARG A 8 -7.37 5.84 1.01
N ARG A 9 -8.66 5.61 0.76
CA ARG A 9 -9.75 5.93 1.70
C ARG A 9 -9.85 4.99 2.92
N THR A 10 -8.93 4.05 3.10
CA THR A 10 -8.88 3.10 4.22
C THR A 10 -8.24 3.65 5.49
N LEU A 11 -8.07 4.97 5.55
CA LEU A 11 -7.58 5.67 6.74
C LEU A 11 -8.32 5.14 7.98
N ARG A 12 -7.57 4.49 8.88
CA ARG A 12 -7.96 3.99 10.21
C ARG A 12 -8.62 2.62 10.30
N ASN A 13 -8.91 1.92 9.21
CA ASN A 13 -9.44 0.54 9.26
C ASN A 13 -8.69 -0.40 8.31
N PRO A 14 -8.28 -1.59 8.77
CA PRO A 14 -7.70 -2.59 7.89
C PRO A 14 -8.69 -2.98 6.77
N GLU A 15 -8.21 -3.01 5.53
CA GLU A 15 -8.92 -3.57 4.38
C GLU A 15 -8.20 -4.79 3.82
N VAL A 16 -8.87 -5.49 2.89
CA VAL A 16 -8.32 -6.64 2.20
C VAL A 16 -8.23 -6.36 0.71
N THR A 17 -7.09 -6.65 0.11
CA THR A 17 -6.86 -6.67 -1.33
C THR A 17 -6.31 -8.02 -1.78
N ARG A 18 -6.06 -8.17 -3.08
CA ARG A 18 -5.37 -9.32 -3.66
C ARG A 18 -3.88 -9.01 -3.77
N GLY A 19 -3.06 -9.86 -3.16
CA GLY A 19 -1.61 -9.82 -3.29
C GLY A 19 -1.13 -10.27 -4.68
N PRO A 20 0.19 -10.19 -4.95
CA PRO A 20 0.78 -10.49 -6.26
C PRO A 20 0.51 -11.91 -6.76
N GLU A 21 0.29 -12.88 -5.86
CA GLU A 21 0.00 -14.28 -6.21
C GLU A 21 -1.50 -14.62 -6.07
N GLY A 22 -2.37 -13.61 -5.91
CA GLY A 22 -3.80 -13.78 -5.70
C GLY A 22 -4.19 -14.13 -4.25
N GLU A 23 -3.24 -14.11 -3.32
CA GLU A 23 -3.49 -14.31 -1.90
C GLU A 23 -4.26 -13.14 -1.28
N LYS A 24 -4.92 -13.39 -0.14
CA LYS A 24 -5.50 -12.31 0.66
C LYS A 24 -4.37 -11.52 1.32
N MET A 25 -4.39 -10.22 1.11
CA MET A 25 -3.44 -9.28 1.71
C MET A 25 -4.22 -8.22 2.48
N TYR A 26 -3.99 -8.15 3.78
CA TYR A 26 -4.55 -7.16 4.68
C TYR A 26 -3.67 -5.92 4.66
N TYR A 27 -4.27 -4.73 4.66
CA TYR A 27 -3.49 -3.49 4.63
C TYR A 27 -4.19 -2.37 5.41
N THR A 28 -3.39 -1.44 5.93
CA THR A 28 -3.86 -0.19 6.53
C THR A 28 -3.11 0.97 5.90
N VAL A 29 -3.83 2.05 5.58
CA VAL A 29 -3.25 3.28 5.03
C VAL A 29 -3.22 4.35 6.11
N TYR A 30 -2.07 5.02 6.24
CA TYR A 30 -1.84 6.14 7.13
C TYR A 30 -1.45 7.36 6.30
N GLU A 31 -2.06 8.51 6.60
CA GLU A 31 -1.60 9.78 6.08
C GLU A 31 -0.39 10.23 6.91
N VAL A 32 0.71 10.56 6.24
CA VAL A 32 1.92 11.08 6.85
C VAL A 32 2.00 12.57 6.52
N PRO A 33 1.64 13.45 7.46
CA PRO A 33 1.74 14.89 7.24
C PRO A 33 3.21 15.30 7.17
N GLU A 34 3.65 15.77 6.01
CA GLU A 34 4.98 16.39 5.85
C GLU A 34 4.90 17.90 6.13
N ILE A 35 5.87 18.43 6.87
CA ILE A 35 5.96 19.86 7.15
C ILE A 35 6.45 20.57 5.87
N GLY A 36 5.58 21.31 5.21
CA GLY A 36 5.91 22.16 4.06
C GLY A 36 5.90 21.47 2.69
N GLY A 37 5.32 20.27 2.58
CA GLY A 37 5.34 19.46 1.35
C GLY A 37 4.01 18.78 0.99
N ASN A 38 4.05 17.95 -0.06
CA ASN A 38 2.91 17.12 -0.49
C ASN A 38 2.59 16.04 0.56
N THR A 39 1.31 15.74 0.72
CA THR A 39 0.84 14.63 1.57
C THR A 39 1.42 13.30 1.09
N SER A 40 2.15 12.59 1.95
CA SER A 40 2.60 11.22 1.70
C SER A 40 1.72 10.22 2.45
N TYR A 41 1.68 8.97 1.96
CA TYR A 41 0.88 7.91 2.56
C TYR A 41 1.76 6.70 2.86
N GLN A 42 1.64 6.14 4.05
CA GLN A 42 2.24 4.86 4.40
C GLN A 42 1.20 3.76 4.32
N VAL A 43 1.54 2.66 3.66
CA VAL A 43 0.71 1.45 3.60
C VAL A 43 1.45 0.32 4.28
N ASP A 44 0.91 -0.14 5.41
CA ASP A 44 1.37 -1.35 6.08
C ASP A 44 0.53 -2.52 5.58
N TYR A 45 1.15 -3.62 5.17
CA TYR A 45 0.47 -4.77 4.60
C TYR A 45 1.01 -6.10 5.12
N GLU A 46 0.13 -7.09 5.21
CA GLU A 46 0.43 -8.45 5.64
C GLU A 46 -0.40 -9.48 4.87
N SER A 47 0.22 -10.60 4.51
CA SER A 47 -0.39 -11.73 3.83
C SER A 47 0.22 -13.03 4.35
N SER A 48 -0.27 -14.18 3.88
CA SER A 48 0.32 -15.47 4.20
C SER A 48 1.75 -15.66 3.66
N ARG A 49 2.23 -14.79 2.76
CA ARG A 49 3.53 -14.90 2.08
C ARG A 49 4.52 -13.82 2.47
N THR A 50 4.03 -12.61 2.75
CA THR A 50 4.87 -11.43 2.97
C THR A 50 4.19 -10.44 3.89
N ARG A 51 5.01 -9.66 4.59
CA ARG A 51 4.63 -8.49 5.38
C ARG A 51 5.59 -7.35 5.11
N GLY A 52 5.12 -6.12 5.12
CA GLY A 52 5.97 -4.96 4.95
C GLY A 52 5.22 -3.63 4.99
N SER A 53 5.95 -2.58 4.67
CA SER A 53 5.45 -1.21 4.59
C SER A 53 5.96 -0.55 3.31
N LEU A 54 5.13 0.31 2.73
CA LEU A 54 5.45 1.10 1.54
C LEU A 54 5.04 2.56 1.76
N THR A 55 5.90 3.49 1.34
CA THR A 55 5.61 4.92 1.39
C THR A 55 5.32 5.43 -0.02
N PHE A 56 4.18 6.08 -0.18
CA PHE A 56 3.68 6.65 -1.42
C PHE A 56 3.78 8.17 -1.36
N ILE A 57 4.72 8.72 -2.13
CA ILE A 57 4.79 10.16 -2.45
C ILE A 57 4.14 10.42 -3.83
N THR A 58 3.93 9.35 -4.61
CA THR A 58 3.19 9.34 -5.88
C THR A 58 2.04 8.33 -5.80
N ASN A 59 1.33 8.08 -6.90
CA ASN A 59 0.27 7.08 -6.94
C ASN A 59 0.76 5.62 -6.96
N HIS A 60 2.05 5.35 -7.18
CA HIS A 60 2.58 3.98 -7.22
C HIS A 60 4.04 3.86 -6.75
N VAL A 61 4.40 2.64 -6.35
CA VAL A 61 5.77 2.24 -5.98
C VAL A 61 6.08 0.89 -6.61
N GLU A 62 7.30 0.69 -7.08
CA GLU A 62 7.79 -0.60 -7.56
C GLU A 62 8.77 -1.21 -6.57
N LYS A 63 8.57 -2.49 -6.23
CA LYS A 63 9.45 -3.24 -5.33
C LYS A 63 9.40 -4.72 -5.71
N ASP A 64 10.58 -5.36 -5.78
CA ASP A 64 10.72 -6.79 -6.08
C ASP A 64 9.98 -7.24 -7.36
N GLY A 65 9.93 -6.38 -8.39
CA GLY A 65 9.22 -6.65 -9.65
C GLY A 65 7.69 -6.58 -9.58
N ILE A 66 7.14 -6.11 -8.46
CA ILE A 66 5.71 -5.89 -8.23
C ILE A 66 5.45 -4.38 -8.19
N ARG A 67 4.38 -3.94 -8.85
CA ARG A 67 3.93 -2.55 -8.79
C ARG A 67 2.75 -2.41 -7.84
N PHE A 68 2.92 -1.59 -6.81
CA PHE A 68 1.90 -1.29 -5.82
C PHE A 68 1.29 0.06 -6.16
N TYR A 69 -0.03 0.14 -6.20
CA TYR A 69 -0.80 1.35 -6.48
C TYR A 69 -1.57 1.81 -5.24
N LEU A 70 -1.69 3.12 -5.09
CA LEU A 70 -2.54 3.77 -4.09
C LEU A 70 -3.63 4.58 -4.78
N ASP A 71 -4.79 3.96 -4.94
CA ASP A 71 -5.98 4.46 -5.64
C ASP A 71 -6.84 5.39 -4.77
#